data_AF-A0A7S0WU92-F1
#
_entry.id   AF-A0A7S0WU92-F1
#
_cell.length_a   1.000
_cell.length_b   1.000
_cell.length_c   1.000
_cell.angle_alpha   90.00
_cell.angle_beta   90.00
_cell.angle_gamma   90.00
#
_symmetry.space_group_name_H-M   'P 1'
#
loop_
_entity.id
_entity.type
_entity.pdbx_description
1 polymer ?
#
loop_
_entity_poly.entity_id
_entity_poly.type
_entity_poly.pdbx_seq_one_letter_code
_entity_poly.pdbx_strand_id
1 'polypeptide(L)'
;MNGNGKMNGNDKENGRDDYSEDSEGGETMLADELCLGWIKSKLHLLNLTEEAWNPKEHVPVASEFLLSQKTGHMFGFAVEGALTLSIITPKDRGELLYFVRDPTKAVHIDNIDMLVHTGVLHGHPTESLLKLMSGVYVPKVL
;
A
#
# COMPACT_ATOMS: atom_id res chain seq x y z
N MET A 1 -17.74 -14.05 -74.59
CA MET A 1 -18.52 -15.17 -74.05
C MET A 1 -17.63 -15.98 -73.13
N ASN A 2 -18.05 -16.10 -71.86
CA ASN A 2 -17.75 -17.12 -70.84
C ASN A 2 -16.27 -17.43 -70.52
N GLY A 3 -15.83 -17.55 -69.27
CA GLY A 3 -16.55 -17.65 -68.00
C GLY A 3 -15.60 -18.22 -66.94
N ASN A 4 -15.76 -17.75 -65.70
CA ASN A 4 -14.99 -18.04 -64.49
C ASN A 4 -14.74 -19.52 -64.15
N GLY A 5 -13.68 -19.77 -63.38
CA GLY A 5 -13.54 -20.94 -62.50
C GLY A 5 -12.53 -20.72 -61.37
N LYS A 6 -13.05 -20.44 -60.16
CA LYS A 6 -12.33 -20.31 -58.87
C LYS A 6 -11.80 -21.64 -58.34
N MET A 7 -10.78 -21.58 -57.46
CA MET A 7 -10.62 -22.24 -56.12
C MET A 7 -9.10 -22.33 -55.79
N ASN A 8 -8.58 -21.56 -54.82
CA ASN A 8 -8.48 -21.80 -53.36
C ASN A 8 -7.43 -22.86 -52.94
N GLY A 9 -6.51 -22.46 -52.05
CA GLY A 9 -5.64 -23.37 -51.30
C GLY A 9 -4.54 -22.62 -50.54
N ASN A 10 -4.80 -22.36 -49.25
CA ASN A 10 -3.82 -21.85 -48.27
C ASN A 10 -2.66 -22.84 -48.09
N ASP A 11 -1.53 -22.35 -47.58
CA ASP A 11 -0.73 -22.93 -46.47
C ASP A 11 0.62 -22.17 -46.41
N LYS A 12 0.72 -21.09 -45.62
CA LYS A 12 1.30 -21.06 -44.27
C LYS A 12 2.68 -21.74 -44.16
N GLU A 13 3.73 -21.05 -44.58
CA GLU A 13 5.07 -21.29 -44.05
C GLU A 13 5.31 -20.39 -42.84
N ASN A 14 5.29 -21.02 -41.67
CA ASN A 14 5.60 -20.46 -40.37
C ASN A 14 7.09 -20.08 -40.29
N GLY A 15 7.40 -18.79 -40.45
CA GLY A 15 8.63 -18.20 -39.94
C GLY A 15 8.49 -17.96 -38.45
N ARG A 16 9.36 -18.60 -37.66
CA ARG A 16 9.41 -18.54 -36.19
C ARG A 16 9.53 -17.11 -35.68
N ASP A 17 8.46 -16.61 -35.07
CA ASP A 17 8.53 -15.54 -34.10
C ASP A 17 8.96 -16.15 -32.75
N ASP A 18 10.26 -16.10 -32.48
CA ASP A 18 10.85 -16.48 -31.19
C ASP A 18 10.70 -15.27 -30.24
N TYR A 19 9.48 -15.03 -29.76
CA TYR A 19 9.22 -14.15 -28.64
C TYR A 19 9.52 -14.91 -27.35
N SER A 20 10.79 -14.92 -26.96
CA SER A 20 11.15 -15.16 -25.56
C SER A 20 10.73 -13.93 -24.76
N GLU A 21 9.46 -13.86 -24.37
CA GLU A 21 9.06 -13.12 -23.18
C GLU A 21 9.63 -13.87 -21.98
N ASP A 22 10.93 -13.70 -21.74
CA ASP A 22 11.49 -13.88 -20.41
C ASP A 22 10.88 -12.78 -19.55
N SER A 23 9.66 -13.05 -19.08
CA SER A 23 9.05 -12.34 -17.97
C SER A 23 9.96 -12.60 -16.79
N GLU A 24 10.91 -11.68 -16.58
CA GLU A 24 11.62 -11.53 -15.33
C GLU A 24 10.55 -11.53 -14.24
N GLY A 25 10.48 -12.64 -13.50
CA GLY A 25 9.69 -12.71 -12.29
C GLY A 25 10.19 -11.59 -11.41
N GLY A 26 9.46 -10.48 -11.39
CA GLY A 26 9.74 -9.37 -10.51
C GLY A 26 9.63 -9.89 -9.10
N GLU A 27 10.77 -10.31 -8.53
CA GLU A 27 10.88 -10.55 -7.10
C GLU A 27 10.37 -9.28 -6.45
N THR A 28 9.19 -9.37 -5.85
CA THR A 28 8.59 -8.26 -5.15
C THR A 28 9.50 -8.02 -3.97
N MET A 29 10.34 -6.99 -4.05
CA MET A 29 11.27 -6.65 -2.99
C MET A 29 10.46 -6.42 -1.71
N LEU A 30 10.66 -7.29 -0.72
CA LEU A 30 9.98 -7.20 0.57
C LEU A 30 10.80 -6.36 1.52
N ALA A 31 10.12 -5.63 2.41
CA ALA A 31 10.79 -4.90 3.47
C ALA A 31 11.35 -5.86 4.52
N ASP A 32 12.34 -5.38 5.28
CA ASP A 32 12.92 -6.08 6.43
C ASP A 32 11.82 -6.54 7.41
N GLU A 33 11.91 -7.80 7.86
CA GLU A 33 10.94 -8.41 8.78
C GLU A 33 10.81 -7.63 10.09
N LEU A 34 11.88 -7.00 10.58
CA LEU A 34 11.84 -6.18 11.78
C LEU A 34 11.04 -4.88 11.55
N CYS A 35 11.18 -4.26 10.38
CA CYS A 35 10.38 -3.10 10.00
C CYS A 35 8.89 -3.47 9.84
N LEU A 36 8.61 -4.64 9.27
CA LEU A 36 7.24 -5.17 9.19
C LEU A 36 6.67 -5.48 10.58
N GLY A 37 7.49 -6.07 11.46
CA GLY A 37 7.16 -6.32 12.86
C GLY A 37 6.86 -5.02 13.61
N TRP A 38 7.60 -3.94 13.33
CA TRP A 38 7.31 -2.63 13.88
C TRP A 38 5.93 -2.11 13.44
N ILE A 39 5.58 -2.22 12.15
CA ILE A 39 4.24 -1.83 11.67
C ILE A 39 3.15 -2.66 12.36
N LYS A 40 3.34 -3.98 12.43
CA LYS A 40 2.43 -4.90 13.11
C LYS A 40 2.25 -4.52 14.59
N SER A 41 3.33 -4.11 15.25
CA SER A 41 3.27 -3.68 16.65
C SER A 41 2.35 -2.47 16.83
N LYS A 42 2.19 -1.58 15.84
CA LYS A 42 1.32 -0.40 15.95
C LYS A 42 -0.17 -0.69 15.80
N LEU A 43 -0.56 -1.92 15.46
CA LEU A 43 -1.98 -2.30 15.34
C LEU A 43 -2.76 -2.19 16.65
N HIS A 44 -2.07 -2.27 17.80
CA HIS A 44 -2.71 -2.06 19.11
C HIS A 44 -3.37 -0.69 19.22
N LEU A 45 -2.93 0.30 18.44
CA LEU A 45 -3.53 1.64 18.41
C LEU A 45 -4.96 1.62 17.87
N LEU A 46 -5.34 0.62 17.06
CA LEU A 46 -6.71 0.38 16.59
C LEU A 46 -7.49 -0.60 17.47
N ASN A 47 -6.99 -0.93 18.67
CA ASN A 47 -7.53 -2.00 19.51
C ASN A 47 -7.58 -3.37 18.79
N LEU A 48 -6.72 -3.57 17.79
CA LEU A 48 -6.59 -4.84 17.08
C LEU A 48 -5.45 -5.65 17.70
N THR A 49 -5.66 -6.97 17.77
CA THR A 49 -4.60 -7.91 18.16
C THR A 49 -3.69 -8.20 16.97
N GLU A 50 -2.50 -8.72 17.25
CA GLU A 50 -1.56 -9.17 16.22
C GLU A 50 -2.10 -10.27 15.30
N GLU A 51 -3.16 -10.97 15.72
CA GLU A 51 -3.83 -12.02 14.95
C GLU A 51 -4.62 -11.47 13.76
N ALA A 52 -4.98 -10.18 13.79
CA ALA A 52 -5.62 -9.51 12.67
C ALA A 52 -4.67 -9.34 11.46
N TRP A 53 -3.37 -9.55 11.65
CA TRP A 53 -2.37 -9.45 10.59
C TRP A 53 -2.37 -10.70 9.69
N ASN A 54 -2.68 -10.50 8.42
CA ASN A 54 -2.58 -11.51 7.38
C ASN A 54 -1.34 -11.25 6.52
N PRO A 55 -0.28 -12.08 6.61
CA PRO A 55 0.95 -11.86 5.86
C PRO A 55 0.75 -11.78 4.35
N LYS A 56 -0.21 -12.51 3.77
CA LYS A 56 -0.43 -12.52 2.32
C LYS A 56 -1.04 -11.22 1.80
N GLU A 57 -1.79 -10.52 2.64
CA GLU A 57 -2.51 -9.30 2.27
C GLU A 57 -1.75 -8.04 2.71
N HIS A 58 -1.15 -8.08 3.90
CA HIS A 58 -0.62 -6.89 4.55
C HIS A 58 0.87 -6.65 4.25
N VAL A 59 1.67 -7.71 4.11
CA VAL A 59 3.12 -7.57 3.80
C VAL A 59 3.37 -6.85 2.48
N PRO A 60 2.64 -7.11 1.38
CA PRO A 60 2.86 -6.38 0.13
C PRO A 60 2.62 -4.88 0.28
N VAL A 61 1.51 -4.48 0.92
CA VAL A 61 1.14 -3.06 1.12
C VAL A 61 2.12 -2.37 2.07
N ALA A 62 2.50 -3.04 3.17
CA ALA A 62 3.46 -2.51 4.12
C ALA A 62 4.87 -2.39 3.51
N SER A 63 5.28 -3.35 2.68
CA SER A 63 6.56 -3.30 1.96
C SER A 63 6.56 -2.19 0.92
N GLU A 64 5.47 -2.02 0.17
CA GLU A 64 5.31 -0.88 -0.74
C GLU A 64 5.44 0.44 0.03
N PHE A 65 4.76 0.57 1.17
CA PHE A 65 4.87 1.76 2.01
C PHE A 65 6.30 2.00 2.50
N LEU A 66 7.04 0.98 2.92
CA LEU A 66 8.39 1.13 3.49
C LEU A 66 9.47 1.40 2.43
N LEU A 67 9.33 0.82 1.24
CA LEU A 67 10.35 0.87 0.19
C LEU A 67 10.07 1.92 -0.90
N SER A 68 8.82 2.41 -1.02
CA SER A 68 8.46 3.33 -2.10
C SER A 68 9.18 4.67 -2.01
N GLN A 69 9.75 5.14 -3.12
CA GLN A 69 10.29 6.51 -3.22
C GLN A 69 9.23 7.55 -3.60
N LYS A 70 7.97 7.13 -3.78
CA LYS A 70 6.86 7.99 -4.20
C LYS A 70 5.78 8.12 -3.12
N THR A 71 5.49 7.01 -2.44
CA THR A 71 4.41 6.88 -1.47
C THR A 71 4.97 7.07 -0.07
N GLY A 72 4.67 8.21 0.53
CA GLY A 72 5.07 8.54 1.91
C GLY A 72 4.00 8.26 2.95
N HIS A 73 2.89 7.61 2.60
CA HIS A 73 1.79 7.37 3.53
C HIS A 73 1.12 6.01 3.35
N MET A 74 0.55 5.50 4.43
CA MET A 74 -0.25 4.29 4.47
C MET A 74 -1.30 4.42 5.58
N PHE A 75 -2.42 3.76 5.39
CA PHE A 75 -3.54 3.75 6.31
C PHE A 75 -3.89 2.32 6.71
N GLY A 76 -4.18 2.13 8.00
CA GLY A 76 -4.76 0.92 8.57
C GLY A 76 -6.12 1.22 9.17
N PHE A 77 -7.08 0.33 8.98
CA PHE A 77 -8.45 0.50 9.46
C PHE A 77 -9.13 -0.86 9.55
N ALA A 78 -10.12 -0.98 10.44
CA ALA A 78 -10.94 -2.17 10.55
C ALA A 78 -12.22 -2.03 9.71
N VAL A 79 -12.52 -3.03 8.89
CA VAL A 79 -13.83 -3.19 8.23
C VAL A 79 -14.42 -4.49 8.74
N GLU A 80 -15.55 -4.43 9.44
CA GLU A 80 -16.22 -5.61 10.00
C GLU A 80 -15.29 -6.47 10.90
N GLY A 81 -14.34 -5.82 11.57
CA GLY A 81 -13.35 -6.48 12.43
C GLY A 81 -12.10 -7.00 11.71
N ALA A 82 -12.04 -6.93 10.37
CA ALA A 82 -10.88 -7.29 9.59
C ALA A 82 -9.96 -6.09 9.34
N LEU A 83 -8.66 -6.26 9.58
CA LEU A 83 -7.66 -5.25 9.26
C LEU A 83 -7.52 -5.11 7.74
N THR A 84 -7.61 -3.88 7.26
CA THR A 84 -7.26 -3.53 5.89
C THR A 84 -6.17 -2.47 5.90
N LEU A 85 -5.14 -2.69 5.07
CA LEU A 85 -4.11 -1.70 4.78
C LEU A 85 -4.34 -1.08 3.40
N SER A 86 -4.11 0.22 3.28
CA SER A 86 -4.22 0.92 1.99
C SER A 86 -3.31 2.12 1.92
N ILE A 87 -2.74 2.37 0.75
CA ILE A 87 -2.05 3.63 0.43
C ILE A 87 -3.02 4.72 -0.04
N ILE A 88 -4.29 4.38 -0.28
CA ILE A 88 -5.30 5.34 -0.73
C ILE A 88 -6.10 5.84 0.46
N THR A 89 -6.31 7.16 0.51
CA THR A 89 -7.02 7.82 1.60
C THR A 89 -8.46 7.32 1.76
N PRO A 90 -8.83 7.14 3.02
CA PRO A 90 -10.16 6.88 3.47
C PRO A 90 -11.32 7.65 2.87
N LYS A 91 -12.42 7.04 2.40
CA LYS A 91 -13.68 7.81 2.25
C LYS A 91 -14.63 7.66 3.45
N ASP A 92 -14.79 6.44 3.95
CA ASP A 92 -15.78 6.13 4.99
C ASP A 92 -15.10 5.30 6.08
N ARG A 93 -14.77 5.93 7.22
CA ARG A 93 -13.96 5.31 8.29
C ARG A 93 -14.34 5.90 9.65
N GLY A 94 -14.52 5.02 10.64
CA GLY A 94 -14.68 5.40 12.05
C GLY A 94 -13.33 5.68 12.71
N GLU A 95 -12.47 4.68 12.78
CA GLU A 95 -11.10 4.80 13.28
C GLU A 95 -10.10 4.48 12.17
N LEU A 96 -9.06 5.32 12.07
CA LEU A 96 -8.05 5.25 11.03
C LEU A 96 -6.66 5.42 11.62
N LEU A 97 -5.85 4.38 11.53
CA LEU A 97 -4.42 4.43 11.81
C LEU A 97 -3.72 4.98 10.58
N TYR A 98 -2.93 6.03 10.75
CA TYR A 98 -2.09 6.54 9.67
C TYR A 98 -0.62 6.24 9.96
N PHE A 99 0.12 6.09 8.88
CA PHE A 99 1.58 6.06 8.85
C PHE A 99 2.01 7.08 7.81
N VAL A 100 2.94 7.96 8.19
CA VAL A 100 3.48 9.00 7.31
C VAL A 100 4.99 9.03 7.48
N ARG A 101 5.72 9.05 6.38
CA ARG A 101 7.17 9.17 6.34
C ARG A 101 7.61 10.04 5.18
N ASP A 102 8.88 10.46 5.23
CA ASP A 102 9.56 11.07 4.10
C ASP A 102 9.99 9.96 3.11
N PRO A 103 9.44 9.93 1.87
CA PRO A 103 9.76 8.89 0.89
C PRO A 103 11.20 8.95 0.37
N THR A 104 11.91 10.08 0.58
CA THR A 104 13.30 10.26 0.15
C THR A 104 14.31 9.59 1.08
N LYS A 105 13.88 9.19 2.28
CA LYS A 105 14.74 8.57 3.30
C LYS A 105 14.48 7.08 3.36
N ALA A 106 15.56 6.30 3.33
CA ALA A 106 15.49 4.85 3.52
C ALA A 106 15.12 4.53 4.98
N VAL A 107 14.13 3.64 5.13
CA VAL A 107 13.66 3.18 6.44
C VAL A 107 14.35 1.87 6.80
N HIS A 108 14.92 1.84 7.98
CA HIS A 108 15.55 0.69 8.61
C HIS A 108 15.04 0.57 10.04
N ILE A 109 15.20 -0.60 10.66
CA ILE A 109 14.73 -0.82 12.02
C ILE A 109 15.35 0.19 13.03
N ASP A 110 16.60 0.61 12.80
CA ASP A 110 17.29 1.55 13.68
C ASP A 110 16.74 2.98 13.61
N ASN A 111 16.00 3.34 12.55
CA ASN A 111 15.53 4.70 12.31
C ASN A 111 14.01 4.82 12.13
N ILE A 112 13.27 3.70 12.09
CA ILE A 112 11.85 3.67 11.77
C ILE A 112 11.01 4.51 12.74
N ASP A 113 11.31 4.48 14.04
CA ASP A 113 10.61 5.28 15.05
C ASP A 113 10.82 6.79 14.86
N MET A 114 11.92 7.20 14.23
CA MET A 114 12.22 8.60 13.97
C MET A 114 11.65 9.09 12.64
N LEU A 115 11.57 8.20 11.64
CA LEU A 115 11.19 8.55 10.28
C LEU A 115 9.70 8.30 9.97
N VAL A 116 9.05 7.41 10.71
CA VAL A 116 7.64 7.07 10.51
C VAL A 116 6.80 7.66 11.64
N HIS A 117 6.03 8.68 11.30
CA HIS A 117 4.99 9.20 12.17
C HIS A 117 3.74 8.33 12.07
N THR A 118 3.19 7.96 13.23
CA THR A 118 1.97 7.16 13.31
C THR A 118 1.01 7.73 14.35
N GLY A 119 -0.27 7.52 14.13
CA GLY A 119 -1.32 7.94 15.06
C GLY A 119 -2.70 7.50 14.58
N VAL A 120 -3.70 7.73 15.42
CA VAL A 120 -5.08 7.35 15.13
C VAL A 120 -5.93 8.59 14.96
N LEU A 121 -6.68 8.63 13.87
CA LEU A 121 -7.73 9.60 13.61
C LEU A 121 -9.07 8.96 13.95
N HIS A 122 -9.89 9.72 14.67
CA HIS A 122 -11.23 9.30 15.08
C HIS A 122 -12.27 10.20 14.42
N GLY A 123 -13.27 9.61 13.79
CA GLY A 123 -14.41 10.32 13.19
C GLY A 123 -14.07 11.08 11.91
N HIS A 124 -14.91 12.07 11.56
CA HIS A 124 -14.80 12.79 10.29
C HIS A 124 -13.50 13.62 10.24
N PRO A 125 -12.76 13.64 9.12
CA PRO A 125 -11.47 14.34 9.01
C PRO A 125 -11.50 15.81 9.42
N THR A 126 -12.61 16.49 9.17
CA THR A 126 -12.80 17.90 9.55
C THR A 126 -12.90 18.10 11.06
N GLU A 127 -13.52 17.16 11.78
CA GLU A 127 -13.60 17.21 13.24
C GLU A 127 -12.26 16.87 13.88
N SER A 128 -11.54 15.89 13.33
CA SER A 128 -10.17 15.57 13.73
C SER A 128 -9.23 16.78 13.55
N LEU A 129 -9.31 17.47 12.41
CA LEU A 129 -8.53 18.68 12.16
C LEU A 129 -8.88 19.80 13.14
N LEU A 130 -10.18 20.02 13.39
CA LEU A 130 -10.65 21.05 14.33
C LEU A 130 -10.15 20.79 15.76
N LYS A 131 -10.19 19.54 16.22
CA LYS A 131 -9.64 19.13 17.53
C LYS A 131 -8.13 19.32 17.60
N LEU A 132 -7.41 19.06 16.51
CA LEU A 132 -5.96 19.22 16.47
C LEU A 132 -5.57 20.71 16.50
N MET A 133 -6.30 21.54 15.76
CA MET A 133 -6.12 22.99 15.80
C MET A 133 -6.39 23.57 17.19
N SER A 134 -7.52 23.21 17.82
CA SER A 134 -7.89 23.75 19.13
C SER A 134 -7.07 23.17 20.29
N GLY A 135 -6.65 21.90 20.20
CA GLY A 135 -5.96 21.20 21.29
C GLY A 135 -4.44 21.29 21.27
N VAL A 136 -3.81 21.47 20.10
CA VAL A 136 -2.34 21.42 19.96
C VAL A 136 -1.77 22.77 19.53
N TYR A 137 -2.46 23.48 18.64
CA TYR A 137 -1.95 24.73 18.07
C TYR A 137 -2.37 25.96 18.87
N VAL A 138 -3.62 26.03 19.36
CA VAL A 138 -4.06 27.17 20.19
C VAL A 138 -3.27 27.33 21.50
N PRO A 139 -2.89 26.27 22.24
CA PRO A 139 -2.12 26.43 23.48
C PRO A 139 -0.67 26.92 23.27
N LYS A 140 -0.18 27.01 22.03
CA LYS A 140 1.17 27.49 21.72
C LYS A 140 1.21 28.97 21.30
N VAL A 141 0.07 29.66 21.30
CA VAL A 141 -0.05 31.07 20.88
C VAL A 141 -0.38 32.00 22.06
N LEU A 142 -0.42 31.49 23.31
CA LEU A 142 -0.60 32.27 24.53
C LEU A 142 0.65 32.20 25.42
#